data_AF-T0UPN2-F1
#
_entry.id   AF-T0UPN2-F1
#
_cell.length_a   1.000
_cell.length_b   1.000
_cell.length_c   1.000
_cell.angle_alpha   90.00
_cell.angle_beta   90.00
_cell.angle_gamma   90.00
#
_symmetry.space_group_name_H-M   'P 1'
#
loop_
_entity.id
_entity.type
_entity.pdbx_description
1 polymer ?
#
loop_
_entity_poly.entity_id
_entity_poly.type
_entity_poly.pdbx_seq_one_letter_code
_entity_poly.pdbx_strand_id
1 'polypeptide(L)' 'MNTFEEILEKIKAYDTIIIHRHQRPDPDALGSQAGLRELIKHNFPTKKF' A
#
# COMPACT_ATOMS: atom_id res chain seq x y z
N MET A 1 -13.21 -0.97 -16.39
CA MET A 1 -12.50 -1.52 -15.22
C MET A 1 -12.58 -0.48 -14.12
N ASN A 2 -12.75 -0.94 -12.88
CA ASN A 2 -12.81 -0.05 -11.73
C ASN A 2 -11.38 0.29 -11.29
N THR A 3 -11.09 1.55 -10.96
CA THR A 3 -9.78 2.01 -10.45
C THR A 3 -9.23 1.12 -9.33
N PHE A 4 -10.10 0.63 -8.44
CA PHE A 4 -9.68 -0.25 -7.35
C PHE A 4 -9.18 -1.62 -7.83
N GLU A 5 -9.79 -2.19 -8.88
CA GLU A 5 -9.36 -3.46 -9.46
C GLU A 5 -7.97 -3.29 -10.09
N GLU A 6 -7.75 -2.20 -10.81
CA GLU A 6 -6.46 -1.90 -11.46
C GLU A 6 -5.33 -1.74 -10.43
N ILE A 7 -5.59 -1.05 -9.31
CA ILE A 7 -4.63 -0.91 -8.21
C ILE A 7 -4.31 -2.28 -7.60
N LEU A 8 -5.33 -3.11 -7.35
CA LEU A 8 -5.14 -4.44 -6.76
C LEU A 8 -4.31 -5.35 -7.67
N GLU A 9 -4.54 -5.32 -8.98
CA GLU A 9 -3.75 -6.09 -9.95
C GLU A 9 -2.29 -5.64 -9.97
N LYS A 10 -2.02 -4.34 -9.84
CA LYS A 10 -0.64 -3.85 -9.68
C LYS A 10 0.00 -4.33 -8.38
N ILE A 11 -0.71 -4.31 -7.24
CA ILE A 11 -0.18 -4.83 -5.98
C ILE A 11 0.19 -6.32 -6.09
N LYS A 12 -0.63 -7.13 -6.79
CA LYS A 12 -0.32 -8.54 -7.02
C LYS A 12 0.92 -8.73 -7.89
N ALA A 13 1.08 -7.93 -8.93
CA ALA A 13 2.12 -8.08 -9.95
C ALA A 13 3.56 -7.78 -9.50
N TYR A 14 3.77 -7.01 -8.43
CA TYR A 14 5.11 -6.60 -7.97
C TYR A 14 5.45 -7.16 -6.59
N ASP A 15 6.66 -7.67 -6.41
CA ASP A 15 7.11 -8.24 -5.13
C ASP A 15 7.49 -7.19 -4.09
N THR A 16 7.93 -6.01 -4.54
CA THR A 16 8.34 -4.91 -3.66
C THR A 16 7.40 -3.73 -3.85
N ILE A 17 6.85 -3.22 -2.74
CA ILE A 17 5.88 -2.12 -2.72
C ILE A 17 6.41 -1.02 -1.81
N ILE A 18 6.59 0.19 -2.35
CA ILE A 18 7.03 1.36 -1.58
C ILE A 18 5.87 2.35 -1.53
N ILE A 19 5.43 2.70 -0.31
CA ILE A 19 4.31 3.61 -0.10
C ILE A 19 4.86 4.92 0.47
N HIS A 20 4.63 6.01 -0.25
CA HIS A 20 5.05 7.35 0.17
C HIS A 20 3.87 8.14 0.74
N ARG A 21 4.23 9.27 1.34
CA ARG A 21 3.31 10.31 1.83
C ARG A 21 3.98 11.68 1.67
N HIS A 22 3.24 12.75 1.89
CA HIS A 22 3.77 14.10 1.82
C HIS A 22 4.69 14.44 3.00
N GLN A 23 5.47 15.52 2.85
CA GLN A 23 6.26 16.10 3.93
C GLN A 23 5.35 16.73 4.98
N ARG A 24 5.85 16.84 6.23
CA ARG A 24 5.08 17.32 7.40
C ARG A 24 3.74 16.60 7.54
N PRO A 25 3.78 15.27 7.75
CA PRO A 25 2.58 14.45 7.74
C PRO A 25 1.70 14.74 8.95
N ASP A 26 0.39 14.69 8.73
CA ASP A 26 -0.61 14.65 9.78
C ASP A 26 -0.89 13.18 10.20
N PRO A 27 -1.72 12.95 11.23
CA PRO A 27 -2.07 11.60 11.65
C PRO A 27 -2.75 10.76 10.56
N ASP A 28 -3.46 11.37 9.61
CA ASP A 28 -4.10 10.65 8.51
C ASP A 28 -3.07 10.15 7.48
N ALA A 29 -2.09 10.97 7.11
CA ALA A 29 -1.00 10.55 6.24
C ALA A 29 -0.12 9.44 6.86
N LEU A 30 0.04 9.46 8.19
CA LEU A 30 0.63 8.34 8.94
C LEU A 30 -0.25 7.08 8.85
N GLY A 31 -1.54 7.24 9.15
CA GLY A 31 -2.51 6.15 9.25
C GLY A 31 -2.78 5.47 7.91
N SER A 32 -2.99 6.24 6.85
CA SER A 32 -3.20 5.73 5.49
C SER A 32 -1.97 4.98 4.96
N GLN A 33 -0.76 5.52 5.16
CA GLN A 33 0.49 4.86 4.77
C GLN A 33 0.69 3.53 5.51
N ALA A 34 0.60 3.56 6.84
CA ALA A 34 0.80 2.37 7.67
C ALA A 34 -0.33 1.34 7.48
N GLY A 35 -1.58 1.81 7.41
CA GLY A 35 -2.76 0.97 7.24
C GLY A 35 -2.73 0.19 5.93
N LEU A 36 -2.41 0.86 4.81
CA LEU A 36 -2.28 0.17 3.52
C LEU A 36 -1.11 -0.83 3.54
N ARG A 37 0.04 -0.46 4.11
CA ARG A 37 1.19 -1.36 4.26
C ARG A 37 0.82 -2.63 5.02
N GLU A 38 0.21 -2.49 6.19
CA GLU A 38 -0.16 -3.63 7.04
C GLU A 38 -1.25 -4.48 6.41
N LEU A 39 -2.24 -3.87 5.74
CA LEU A 39 -3.26 -4.61 4.99
C LEU A 39 -2.63 -5.47 3.88
N ILE A 40 -1.73 -4.90 3.07
CA ILE A 40 -1.05 -5.64 2.00
C ILE A 40 -0.16 -6.74 2.60
N LYS A 41 0.61 -6.44 3.66
CA LYS A 41 1.48 -7.41 4.32
C LYS A 41 0.71 -8.59 4.90
N HIS A 42 -0.46 -8.33 5.49
CA HIS A 42 -1.33 -9.38 6.04
C HIS A 42 -1.87 -10.32 4.94
N ASN A 43 -2.32 -9.75 3.82
CA ASN A 43 -2.93 -10.52 2.72
C ASN A 43 -1.90 -11.14 1.77
N PHE A 44 -0.69 -10.57 1.69
CA PHE A 44 0.41 -11.03 0.84
C PHE A 44 1.72 -11.09 1.63
N PRO A 45 1.90 -12.10 2.52
CA PRO A 45 3.03 -12.14 3.46
C PRO A 45 4.43 -12.20 2.83
N THR A 46 4.52 -12.51 1.54
CA THR A 46 5.78 -12.60 0.79
C THR A 46 6.22 -11.26 0.17
N LYS A 47 5.38 -10.23 0.21
CA LYS A 47 5.72 -8.89 -0.31
C LYS A 47 6.80 -8.22 0.54
N LYS A 48 7.65 -7.42 -0.11
CA LYS A 48 8.71 -6.62 0.49
C LYS A 48 8.30 -5.14 0.50
N PHE A 49 8.69 -4.41 1.55
CA PHE A 49 8.30 -3.01 1.79
C PHE A 49 9.47 -2.16 2.28
#